data_AF-A0A1W9MF76-F1
#
_entry.id   AF-A0A1W9MF76-F1
#
_cell.length_a   1.000
_cell.length_b   1.000
_cell.length_c   1.000
_cell.angle_alpha   90.00
_cell.angle_beta   90.00
_cell.angle_gamma   90.00
#
_symmetry.space_group_name_H-M   'P 1'
#
loop_
_entity.id
_entity.type
_entity.pdbx_description
1 polymer ?
#
loop_
_entity_poly.entity_id
_entity_poly.type
_entity_poly.pdbx_seq_one_letter_code
_entity_poly.pdbx_strand_id
1 'polypeptide(L)'
;MALIILGILFFSNSVNAVPVLNFTSPTPANNTFQSQNWTAINVSIAEANLDTFKFNWNGTNTSFYDSSLVLALNFDNLTGMGENYNNSQGMFIRDYSKYGNNGTTATTATSPTWNSTGKYGGAFQFDGSNDYVNCGTGTSLNIPASDFTIEAWIKPNVLTAPQAIIGKIEFATHSWGIYQTGSKFTFQFRGTGGGPIISANSVYSVGTWYHVIVTRTGNTNRLYINGVFQTSAYTTDIPSTASKKFIIGKRTSTNDYYFNGSIDEVRIYNRSLSANEVKMQYYANLQKFNSSQYYFSTNISDGQGTYTYFGWANDSAGNQNQTETRTLTIDQCYCTSCQTCVNALNLTNCSAVKLTANITNFAGTCINNPVNFSNKIFDCQGHIIDGDDTGADYGIYLAGKQTNTIKNCIITDFQIGFYLSSSSNNTVINNTANSNSYGIYLYSSSNNTVINNTANSNTNHGIHLYSSSNNNTITNNTANNSSTGFFYILPQATS
;
A
#
# COMPACT_ATOMS: atom_id res chain seq x y z
N MET A 1 55.71 -50.81 -3.59
CA MET A 1 55.90 -49.75 -2.58
C MET A 1 55.20 -48.51 -3.12
N ALA A 2 54.17 -48.05 -2.42
CA ALA A 2 53.14 -47.14 -2.92
C ALA A 2 53.61 -45.68 -3.01
N LEU A 3 53.13 -44.94 -4.00
CA LEU A 3 53.00 -43.50 -3.91
C LEU A 3 51.63 -43.09 -4.49
N ILE A 4 50.69 -42.89 -3.59
CA ILE A 4 49.36 -42.34 -3.88
C ILE A 4 49.54 -40.84 -4.05
N ILE A 5 49.35 -40.33 -5.27
CA ILE A 5 49.20 -38.89 -5.51
C ILE A 5 47.73 -38.57 -5.27
N LEU A 6 47.45 -38.03 -4.09
CA LEU A 6 46.15 -37.52 -3.70
C LEU A 6 45.91 -36.22 -4.50
N GLY A 7 45.18 -36.31 -5.60
CA GLY A 7 44.63 -35.14 -6.28
C GLY A 7 43.55 -34.53 -5.39
N ILE A 8 43.89 -33.43 -4.71
CA ILE A 8 42.93 -32.59 -4.00
C ILE A 8 42.03 -31.96 -5.07
N LEU A 9 40.86 -32.55 -5.29
CA LEU A 9 39.73 -31.85 -5.89
C LEU A 9 39.31 -30.76 -4.91
N PHE A 10 39.56 -29.50 -5.26
CA PHE A 10 38.88 -28.37 -4.64
C PHE A 10 37.40 -28.45 -5.03
N PHE A 11 36.59 -29.12 -4.23
CA PHE A 11 35.19 -28.74 -4.12
C PHE A 11 35.18 -27.37 -3.45
N SER A 12 34.91 -26.30 -4.20
CA SER A 12 34.56 -25.02 -3.60
C SER A 12 33.32 -25.25 -2.74
N ASN A 13 33.49 -25.17 -1.41
CA ASN A 13 32.45 -25.35 -0.41
C ASN A 13 31.29 -24.37 -0.64
N SER A 14 30.28 -24.75 -1.42
CA SER A 14 29.02 -24.02 -1.56
C SER A 14 28.03 -24.32 -0.41
N VAL A 15 28.49 -24.98 0.66
CA VAL A 15 27.67 -25.40 1.81
C VAL A 15 27.84 -24.48 3.03
N ASN A 16 28.73 -23.48 2.94
CA ASN A 16 29.11 -22.59 4.06
C ASN A 16 28.95 -21.09 3.74
N ALA A 17 28.32 -20.72 2.62
CA ALA A 17 28.10 -19.31 2.31
C ALA A 17 26.84 -18.85 3.05
N VAL A 18 26.96 -17.84 3.91
CA VAL A 18 25.79 -17.18 4.51
C VAL A 18 24.96 -16.48 3.41
N PRO A 19 23.61 -16.42 3.55
CA PRO A 19 22.78 -15.63 2.65
C PRO A 19 23.29 -14.19 2.55
N VAL A 20 23.28 -13.61 1.35
CA VAL A 20 23.65 -12.19 1.17
C VAL A 20 22.38 -11.37 0.95
N LEU A 21 22.08 -10.48 1.89
CA LEU A 21 20.92 -9.59 1.83
C LEU A 21 21.37 -8.14 1.72
N ASN A 22 20.74 -7.37 0.84
CA ASN A 22 20.99 -5.93 0.71
C ASN A 22 19.68 -5.19 0.48
N PHE A 23 19.52 -4.04 1.12
CA PHE A 23 18.48 -3.10 0.71
C PHE A 23 18.79 -2.55 -0.68
N THR A 24 17.76 -2.44 -1.50
CA THR A 24 17.85 -1.93 -2.88
C THR A 24 16.91 -0.76 -3.07
N SER A 25 17.19 0.08 -4.07
CA SER A 25 16.33 1.22 -4.41
C SER A 25 14.88 0.74 -4.70
N PRO A 26 13.84 1.47 -4.28
CA PRO A 26 13.85 2.79 -3.64
C PRO A 26 13.76 2.75 -2.11
N THR A 27 14.32 1.73 -1.45
CA THR A 27 14.31 1.65 0.02
C THR A 27 14.92 2.88 0.67
N PRO A 28 14.21 3.56 1.60
CA PRO A 28 14.73 4.73 2.30
C PRO A 28 16.05 4.46 3.02
N ALA A 29 16.91 5.47 3.11
CA ALA A 29 18.11 5.41 3.93
C ALA A 29 17.74 5.25 5.43
N ASN A 30 18.70 4.81 6.24
CA ASN A 30 18.50 4.75 7.69
C ASN A 30 18.19 6.15 8.25
N ASN A 31 17.27 6.23 9.22
CA ASN A 31 16.79 7.47 9.85
C ASN A 31 16.09 8.43 8.87
N THR A 32 15.47 7.91 7.81
CA THR A 32 14.66 8.74 6.92
C THR A 32 13.44 9.29 7.65
N PHE A 33 13.12 10.54 7.38
CA PHE A 33 11.87 11.19 7.76
C PHE A 33 11.00 11.40 6.51
N GLN A 34 9.70 11.13 6.60
CA GLN A 34 8.77 11.40 5.50
C GLN A 34 7.37 11.79 5.99
N SER A 35 6.68 12.58 5.16
CA SER A 35 5.30 13.02 5.39
C SER A 35 4.25 12.11 4.75
N GLN A 36 4.65 11.25 3.83
CA GLN A 36 3.75 10.29 3.18
C GLN A 36 3.51 9.06 4.07
N ASN A 37 2.30 8.50 3.99
CA ASN A 37 1.85 7.35 4.77
C ASN A 37 2.14 6.00 4.11
N TRP A 38 3.06 5.96 3.15
CA TRP A 38 3.46 4.74 2.48
C TRP A 38 4.98 4.74 2.28
N THR A 39 5.58 3.57 2.23
CA THR A 39 7.01 3.41 1.98
C THR A 39 7.28 2.13 1.21
N ALA A 40 8.15 2.23 0.21
CA ALA A 40 8.64 1.09 -0.53
C ALA A 40 9.93 0.57 0.12
N ILE A 41 9.98 -0.73 0.42
CA ILE A 41 11.16 -1.41 0.96
C ILE A 41 11.44 -2.64 0.12
N ASN A 42 12.66 -2.71 -0.40
CA ASN A 42 13.12 -3.74 -1.30
C ASN A 42 14.40 -4.39 -0.76
N VAL A 43 14.45 -5.71 -0.75
CA VAL A 43 15.59 -6.49 -0.29
C VAL A 43 15.98 -7.50 -1.38
N SER A 44 17.20 -7.40 -1.89
CA SER A 44 17.79 -8.46 -2.71
C SER A 44 18.34 -9.55 -1.81
N ILE A 45 18.14 -10.82 -2.16
CA ILE A 45 18.63 -11.98 -1.43
C ILE A 45 19.38 -12.87 -2.42
N ALA A 46 20.67 -13.10 -2.21
CA ALA A 46 21.44 -14.11 -2.95
C ALA A 46 21.62 -15.35 -2.07
N GLU A 47 20.85 -16.38 -2.38
CA GLU A 47 20.85 -17.68 -1.70
C GLU A 47 20.23 -18.75 -2.63
N ALA A 48 20.94 -19.85 -2.87
CA ALA A 48 20.46 -20.94 -3.72
C ALA A 48 19.56 -21.94 -2.98
N ASN A 49 19.90 -22.20 -1.72
CA ASN A 49 19.27 -23.18 -0.84
C ASN A 49 18.49 -22.50 0.29
N LEU A 50 17.73 -21.46 -0.06
CA LEU A 50 16.96 -20.67 0.89
C LEU A 50 16.02 -21.60 1.67
N ASP A 51 16.12 -21.57 2.99
CA ASP A 51 15.23 -22.31 3.88
C ASP A 51 14.13 -21.42 4.43
N THR A 52 14.49 -20.25 4.96
CA THR A 52 13.52 -19.28 5.44
C THR A 52 13.92 -17.85 5.06
N PHE A 53 12.93 -17.04 4.68
CA PHE A 53 13.06 -15.59 4.58
C PHE A 53 11.96 -14.90 5.41
N LYS A 54 12.40 -13.96 6.25
CA LYS A 54 11.52 -13.12 7.08
C LYS A 54 11.81 -11.65 6.82
N PHE A 55 10.74 -10.87 6.84
CA PHE A 55 10.84 -9.42 6.89
C PHE A 55 10.29 -8.91 8.22
N ASN A 56 11.10 -8.10 8.90
CA ASN A 56 10.68 -7.43 10.12
C ASN A 56 10.16 -6.03 9.80
N TRP A 57 8.93 -5.75 10.21
CA TRP A 57 8.38 -4.40 10.27
C TRP A 57 7.91 -4.09 11.70
N ASN A 58 8.67 -3.23 12.37
CA ASN A 58 8.43 -2.75 13.73
C ASN A 58 8.16 -3.89 14.73
N GLY A 59 9.03 -4.90 14.72
CA GLY A 59 8.90 -6.09 15.58
C GLY A 59 8.05 -7.22 14.99
N THR A 60 7.33 -6.99 13.89
CA THR A 60 6.55 -8.03 13.21
C THR A 60 7.44 -8.86 12.29
N ASN A 61 7.86 -10.05 12.75
CA ASN A 61 8.67 -11.00 11.97
C ASN A 61 7.81 -11.85 11.03
N THR A 62 7.39 -11.28 9.89
CA THR A 62 6.56 -12.02 8.92
C THR A 62 7.42 -12.96 8.08
N SER A 63 7.03 -14.22 8.02
CA SER A 63 7.67 -15.23 7.17
C SER A 63 7.00 -15.28 5.80
N PHE A 64 7.78 -15.09 4.74
CA PHE A 64 7.30 -15.15 3.35
C PHE A 64 7.68 -16.47 2.66
N TYR A 65 8.77 -17.07 3.11
CA TYR A 65 9.23 -18.38 2.67
C TYR A 65 9.70 -19.16 3.90
N ASP A 66 9.13 -20.33 4.14
CA ASP A 66 9.58 -21.29 5.14
C ASP A 66 8.97 -22.67 4.82
N SER A 67 9.20 -23.64 5.71
CA SER A 67 8.63 -24.98 5.58
C SER A 67 7.10 -25.05 5.55
N SER A 68 6.39 -24.00 5.96
CA SER A 68 4.93 -23.98 5.93
C SER A 68 4.37 -23.62 4.56
N LEU A 69 5.13 -22.94 3.71
CA LEU A 69 4.75 -22.64 2.33
C LEU A 69 4.78 -23.93 1.51
N VAL A 70 3.61 -24.47 1.18
CA VAL A 70 3.44 -25.74 0.46
C VAL A 70 3.14 -25.60 -1.03
N LEU A 71 2.82 -24.39 -1.48
CA LEU A 71 2.65 -24.04 -2.89
C LEU A 71 2.98 -22.57 -3.09
N ALA A 72 3.80 -22.26 -4.09
CA ALA A 72 4.06 -20.90 -4.54
C ALA A 72 4.18 -20.83 -6.06
N LEU A 73 3.14 -20.31 -6.72
CA LEU A 73 3.12 -20.09 -8.18
C LEU A 73 3.11 -18.59 -8.45
N ASN A 74 4.15 -18.09 -9.12
CA ASN A 74 4.30 -16.65 -9.41
C ASN A 74 3.64 -16.24 -10.74
N PHE A 75 3.53 -17.16 -11.70
CA PHE A 75 2.99 -16.88 -13.04
C PHE A 75 3.78 -15.86 -13.87
N ASP A 76 5.11 -15.82 -13.70
CA ASP A 76 6.00 -14.85 -14.33
C ASP A 76 6.64 -15.31 -15.65
N ASN A 77 6.47 -16.57 -16.05
CA ASN A 77 7.09 -17.17 -17.24
C ASN A 77 8.62 -17.12 -17.22
N LEU A 78 9.20 -17.50 -16.08
CA LEU A 78 10.64 -17.55 -15.90
C LEU A 78 11.21 -18.80 -16.58
N THR A 79 11.45 -18.70 -17.89
CA THR A 79 12.01 -19.79 -18.72
C THR A 79 13.36 -20.31 -18.20
N GLY A 80 14.19 -19.43 -17.63
CA GLY A 80 15.45 -19.80 -16.95
C GLY A 80 15.24 -20.67 -15.71
N MET A 81 14.02 -20.68 -15.17
CA MET A 81 13.58 -21.58 -14.11
C MET A 81 12.83 -22.79 -14.66
N GLY A 82 12.77 -22.99 -15.98
CA GLY A 82 12.10 -24.13 -16.61
C GLY A 82 10.59 -24.00 -16.70
N GLU A 83 10.02 -22.81 -16.48
CA GLU A 83 8.63 -22.55 -16.85
C GLU A 83 8.47 -22.56 -18.38
N ASN A 84 7.34 -23.06 -18.86
CA ASN A 84 7.04 -23.09 -20.29
C ASN A 84 5.54 -22.89 -20.51
N TYR A 85 5.17 -21.70 -20.98
CA TYR A 85 3.78 -21.30 -21.11
C TYR A 85 3.25 -21.34 -22.56
N ASN A 86 4.10 -21.65 -23.55
CA ASN A 86 3.76 -21.58 -24.98
C ASN A 86 4.05 -22.89 -25.72
N ASN A 87 3.66 -24.03 -25.15
CA ASN A 87 3.82 -25.33 -25.79
C ASN A 87 2.47 -25.94 -26.18
N SER A 88 2.38 -26.41 -27.44
CA SER A 88 1.26 -27.21 -27.99
C SER A 88 0.85 -28.42 -27.13
N GLN A 89 1.75 -28.91 -26.27
CA GLN A 89 1.53 -30.06 -25.38
C GLN A 89 1.07 -29.67 -23.96
N GLY A 90 0.76 -28.40 -23.71
CA GLY A 90 0.40 -27.89 -22.39
C GLY A 90 1.54 -27.14 -21.71
N MET A 91 1.22 -26.48 -20.61
CA MET A 91 2.09 -25.55 -19.91
C MET A 91 2.67 -26.19 -18.66
N PHE A 92 3.88 -25.76 -18.28
CA PHE A 92 4.50 -26.11 -17.01
C PHE A 92 4.71 -24.85 -16.16
N ILE A 93 4.08 -24.83 -14.99
CA ILE A 93 4.17 -23.76 -14.00
C ILE A 93 4.95 -24.29 -12.81
N ARG A 94 6.03 -23.62 -12.44
CA ARG A 94 6.87 -24.07 -11.33
C ARG A 94 6.24 -23.71 -9.99
N ASP A 95 6.24 -24.68 -9.08
CA ASP A 95 6.12 -24.42 -7.65
C ASP A 95 7.47 -24.01 -7.08
N TYR A 96 7.55 -22.79 -6.57
CA TYR A 96 8.72 -22.20 -5.94
C TYR A 96 8.87 -22.60 -4.48
N SER A 97 7.90 -23.29 -3.89
CA SER A 97 8.05 -23.95 -2.60
C SER A 97 8.96 -25.18 -2.70
N LYS A 98 9.38 -25.71 -1.55
CA LYS A 98 10.17 -26.95 -1.51
C LYS A 98 9.37 -28.23 -1.83
N TYR A 99 8.06 -28.13 -2.04
CA TYR A 99 7.17 -29.29 -2.17
C TYR A 99 6.92 -29.74 -3.61
N GLY A 100 7.22 -28.91 -4.60
CA GLY A 100 7.17 -29.30 -6.01
C GLY A 100 5.77 -29.61 -6.52
N ASN A 101 4.74 -28.95 -5.98
CA ASN A 101 3.34 -29.04 -6.41
C ASN A 101 3.11 -28.25 -7.73
N ASN A 102 3.94 -28.51 -8.74
CA ASN A 102 3.95 -27.78 -10.01
C ASN A 102 2.58 -27.81 -10.70
N GLY A 103 2.23 -26.70 -11.35
CA GLY A 103 1.03 -26.60 -12.16
C GLY A 103 1.27 -27.13 -13.58
N THR A 104 0.25 -27.79 -14.13
CA THR A 104 0.24 -28.25 -15.53
C THR A 104 -1.09 -27.95 -16.19
N THR A 105 -1.10 -27.78 -17.52
CA THR A 105 -2.33 -27.74 -18.33
C THR A 105 -2.34 -28.90 -19.32
N ALA A 106 -3.52 -29.34 -19.77
CA ALA A 106 -3.64 -30.53 -20.61
C ALA A 106 -3.32 -30.27 -22.09
N THR A 107 -3.78 -29.15 -22.64
CA THR A 107 -3.54 -28.71 -24.02
C THR A 107 -3.64 -27.20 -24.09
N THR A 108 -3.13 -26.57 -25.16
CA THR A 108 -3.31 -25.12 -25.39
C THR A 108 -4.78 -24.70 -25.50
N ALA A 109 -5.67 -25.61 -25.91
CA ALA A 109 -7.10 -25.33 -26.05
C ALA A 109 -7.83 -25.19 -24.72
N THR A 110 -7.24 -25.64 -23.61
CA THR A 110 -7.79 -25.57 -22.24
C THR A 110 -6.82 -24.89 -21.28
N SER A 111 -5.97 -24.01 -21.82
CA SER A 111 -4.87 -23.36 -21.10
C SER A 111 -5.18 -21.89 -20.96
N PRO A 112 -5.10 -21.32 -19.73
CA PRO A 112 -5.20 -19.89 -19.58
C PRO A 112 -4.08 -19.19 -20.35
N THR A 113 -4.38 -18.00 -20.86
CA THR A 113 -3.41 -17.20 -21.62
C THR A 113 -2.50 -16.43 -20.67
N TRP A 114 -1.20 -16.52 -20.85
CA TRP A 114 -0.25 -15.69 -20.10
C TRP A 114 -0.23 -14.26 -20.63
N ASN A 115 -0.12 -13.27 -19.74
CA ASN A 115 0.25 -11.90 -20.12
C ASN A 115 1.31 -11.34 -19.17
N SER A 116 2.07 -10.34 -19.64
CA SER A 116 3.15 -9.69 -18.90
C SER A 116 2.67 -8.51 -18.04
N THR A 117 1.37 -8.43 -17.75
CA THR A 117 0.75 -7.30 -17.04
C THR A 117 0.00 -7.80 -15.81
N GLY A 118 0.64 -8.67 -15.05
CA GLY A 118 0.14 -9.21 -13.80
C GLY A 118 0.07 -8.18 -12.69
N LYS A 119 -0.29 -8.63 -11.49
CA LYS A 119 -0.18 -7.81 -10.28
C LYS A 119 1.30 -7.62 -9.91
N TYR A 120 2.10 -8.67 -10.06
CA TYR A 120 3.55 -8.65 -9.98
C TYR A 120 4.08 -9.40 -11.21
N GLY A 121 4.81 -8.72 -12.11
CA GLY A 121 5.32 -9.35 -13.32
C GLY A 121 4.20 -9.87 -14.24
N GLY A 122 4.09 -11.19 -14.38
CA GLY A 122 3.13 -11.86 -15.26
C GLY A 122 1.84 -12.31 -14.56
N ALA A 123 0.84 -12.72 -15.32
CA ALA A 123 -0.36 -13.38 -14.78
C ALA A 123 -1.01 -14.29 -15.82
N PHE A 124 -1.87 -15.20 -15.35
CA PHE A 124 -2.72 -16.01 -16.21
C PHE A 124 -4.13 -15.43 -16.32
N GLN A 125 -4.62 -15.32 -17.56
CA GLN A 125 -5.98 -14.93 -17.90
C GLN A 125 -6.80 -16.17 -18.29
N PHE A 126 -7.92 -16.32 -17.62
CA PHE A 126 -8.90 -17.39 -17.82
C PHE A 126 -10.12 -16.81 -18.57
N ASP A 127 -10.65 -17.59 -19.51
CA ASP A 127 -11.70 -17.13 -20.43
C ASP A 127 -13.14 -17.39 -19.96
N GLY A 128 -13.33 -18.21 -18.93
CA GLY A 128 -14.65 -18.61 -18.43
C GLY A 128 -15.30 -19.79 -19.16
N SER A 129 -14.57 -20.52 -20.00
CA SER A 129 -15.12 -21.60 -20.82
C SER A 129 -14.48 -22.95 -20.54
N ASN A 130 -13.15 -23.02 -20.49
CA ASN A 130 -12.45 -24.30 -20.37
C ASN A 130 -11.06 -24.23 -19.70
N ASP A 131 -10.57 -23.05 -19.38
CA ASP A 131 -9.21 -22.84 -18.84
C ASP A 131 -9.05 -23.34 -17.40
N TYR A 132 -7.94 -24.04 -17.14
CA TYR A 132 -7.54 -24.40 -15.78
C TYR A 132 -6.03 -24.70 -15.67
N VAL A 133 -5.51 -24.59 -14.44
CA VAL A 133 -4.19 -25.13 -14.05
C VAL A 133 -4.40 -26.26 -13.04
N ASN A 134 -3.72 -27.38 -13.25
CA ASN A 134 -3.77 -28.56 -12.40
C ASN A 134 -2.46 -28.76 -11.64
N CYS A 135 -2.51 -28.64 -10.31
CA CYS A 135 -1.37 -28.87 -9.41
C CYS A 135 -1.33 -30.28 -8.80
N GLY A 136 -2.20 -31.19 -9.29
CA GLY A 136 -2.21 -32.60 -8.90
C GLY A 136 -2.81 -32.87 -7.52
N THR A 137 -2.39 -33.98 -6.91
CA THR A 137 -2.93 -34.52 -5.65
C THR A 137 -1.87 -34.68 -4.56
N GLY A 138 -0.82 -33.84 -4.59
CA GLY A 138 0.28 -33.89 -3.63
C GLY A 138 -0.22 -33.91 -2.17
N THR A 139 0.41 -34.71 -1.32
CA THR A 139 -0.01 -34.89 0.08
C THR A 139 0.10 -33.60 0.89
N SER A 140 1.04 -32.72 0.56
CA SER A 140 1.18 -31.39 1.17
C SER A 140 0.03 -30.44 0.83
N LEU A 141 -0.81 -30.74 -0.17
CA LEU A 141 -2.04 -30.00 -0.49
C LEU A 141 -3.29 -30.57 0.22
N ASN A 142 -3.14 -31.60 1.06
CA ASN A 142 -4.21 -32.18 1.86
C ASN A 142 -4.32 -31.48 3.22
N ILE A 143 -4.53 -30.16 3.19
CA ILE A 143 -4.51 -29.27 4.36
C ILE A 143 -5.83 -29.03 5.12
N PRO A 144 -7.05 -29.43 4.67
CA PRO A 144 -8.28 -28.93 5.30
C PRO A 144 -8.53 -29.48 6.71
N ALA A 145 -7.84 -30.54 7.13
CA ALA A 145 -7.96 -31.11 8.48
C ALA A 145 -7.14 -30.36 9.55
N SER A 146 -6.36 -29.35 9.17
CA SER A 146 -5.47 -28.60 10.06
C SER A 146 -5.57 -27.10 9.79
N ASP A 147 -4.77 -26.32 10.50
CA ASP A 147 -4.63 -24.89 10.23
C ASP A 147 -4.00 -24.69 8.85
N PHE A 148 -4.50 -23.73 8.08
CA PHE A 148 -3.96 -23.43 6.75
C PHE A 148 -4.24 -22.00 6.33
N THR A 149 -3.56 -21.58 5.28
CA THR A 149 -3.86 -20.34 4.55
C THR A 149 -3.81 -20.61 3.06
N ILE A 150 -4.74 -20.03 2.31
CA ILE A 150 -4.71 -19.99 0.85
C ILE A 150 -4.90 -18.56 0.40
N GLU A 151 -4.10 -18.12 -0.57
CA GLU A 151 -4.18 -16.79 -1.12
C GLU A 151 -3.88 -16.73 -2.61
N ALA A 152 -4.43 -15.71 -3.25
CA ALA A 152 -4.16 -15.33 -4.63
C ALA A 152 -4.55 -13.88 -4.87
N TRP A 153 -3.86 -13.23 -5.81
CA TRP A 153 -4.36 -12.02 -6.44
C TRP A 153 -5.33 -12.40 -7.55
N ILE A 154 -6.50 -11.75 -7.59
CA ILE A 154 -7.58 -12.08 -8.52
C ILE A 154 -8.16 -10.80 -9.12
N LYS A 155 -8.33 -10.77 -10.44
CA LYS A 155 -8.94 -9.68 -11.21
C LYS A 155 -10.09 -10.20 -12.06
N PRO A 156 -11.34 -10.10 -11.59
CA PRO A 156 -12.50 -10.54 -12.36
C PRO A 156 -12.69 -9.72 -13.65
N ASN A 157 -13.07 -10.35 -14.74
CA ASN A 157 -13.52 -9.65 -15.96
C ASN A 157 -15.05 -9.56 -16.03
N VAL A 158 -15.75 -10.45 -15.33
CA VAL A 158 -17.21 -10.53 -15.28
C VAL A 158 -17.67 -10.83 -13.86
N LEU A 159 -18.88 -10.43 -13.49
CA LEU A 159 -19.48 -10.67 -12.18
C LEU A 159 -20.73 -11.56 -12.30
N THR A 160 -20.59 -12.71 -12.94
CA THR A 160 -21.68 -13.63 -13.29
C THR A 160 -22.01 -14.63 -12.15
N ALA A 161 -22.81 -15.66 -12.48
CA ALA A 161 -23.08 -16.84 -11.65
C ALA A 161 -21.78 -17.47 -11.10
N PRO A 162 -21.85 -18.34 -10.07
CA PRO A 162 -20.68 -18.78 -9.32
C PRO A 162 -19.53 -19.28 -10.21
N GLN A 163 -18.34 -18.72 -10.02
CA GLN A 163 -17.10 -19.08 -10.72
C GLN A 163 -16.11 -19.65 -9.71
N ALA A 164 -15.51 -20.80 -10.01
CA ALA A 164 -14.50 -21.41 -9.15
C ALA A 164 -13.12 -20.85 -9.48
N ILE A 165 -12.41 -20.39 -8.46
CA ILE A 165 -11.12 -19.71 -8.65
C ILE A 165 -9.98 -20.63 -8.28
N ILE A 166 -9.98 -21.18 -7.07
CA ILE A 166 -8.85 -21.99 -6.60
C ILE A 166 -9.26 -22.91 -5.45
N GLY A 167 -8.87 -24.18 -5.52
CA GLY A 167 -8.99 -25.14 -4.43
C GLY A 167 -9.10 -26.59 -4.88
N LYS A 168 -9.56 -27.45 -3.97
CA LYS A 168 -10.01 -28.81 -4.28
C LYS A 168 -11.52 -28.80 -4.46
N ILE A 169 -11.93 -28.41 -5.66
CA ILE A 169 -13.29 -27.99 -5.96
C ILE A 169 -14.00 -29.01 -6.85
N GLU A 170 -15.00 -29.71 -6.31
CA GLU A 170 -15.76 -30.75 -7.02
C GLU A 170 -17.26 -30.70 -6.67
N PHE A 171 -18.12 -31.22 -7.54
CA PHE A 171 -19.56 -31.32 -7.28
C PHE A 171 -19.91 -32.54 -6.42
N ALA A 172 -20.99 -32.46 -5.63
CA ALA A 172 -21.58 -33.56 -4.85
C ALA A 172 -20.87 -34.01 -3.56
N THR A 173 -20.39 -33.05 -2.75
CA THR A 173 -19.87 -33.17 -1.35
C THR A 173 -18.38 -33.45 -1.22
N HIS A 174 -17.75 -32.81 -0.22
CA HIS A 174 -16.31 -32.76 0.04
C HIS A 174 -15.53 -31.84 -0.91
N SER A 175 -15.54 -30.55 -0.64
CA SER A 175 -14.77 -29.56 -1.41
C SER A 175 -14.40 -28.37 -0.56
N TRP A 176 -13.29 -27.73 -0.90
CA TRP A 176 -12.95 -26.43 -0.36
C TRP A 176 -12.28 -25.58 -1.42
N GLY A 177 -12.50 -24.28 -1.36
CA GLY A 177 -11.91 -23.35 -2.31
C GLY A 177 -12.55 -21.97 -2.33
N ILE A 178 -11.86 -21.07 -3.01
CA ILE A 178 -12.30 -19.70 -3.26
C ILE A 178 -13.14 -19.70 -4.55
N TYR A 179 -14.23 -18.97 -4.50
CA TYR A 179 -15.14 -18.72 -5.59
C TYR A 179 -15.45 -17.23 -5.69
N GLN A 180 -15.97 -16.82 -6.85
CA GLN A 180 -16.69 -15.57 -7.00
C GLN A 180 -18.18 -15.88 -7.22
N THR A 181 -19.07 -15.19 -6.50
CA THR A 181 -20.52 -15.27 -6.69
C THR A 181 -21.07 -13.86 -6.87
N GLY A 182 -21.44 -13.49 -8.10
CA GLY A 182 -21.78 -12.12 -8.43
C GLY A 182 -20.60 -11.18 -8.13
N SER A 183 -20.86 -10.09 -7.40
CA SER A 183 -19.86 -9.10 -7.02
C SER A 183 -19.08 -9.43 -5.75
N LYS A 184 -19.08 -10.70 -5.29
CA LYS A 184 -18.46 -11.10 -4.01
C LYS A 184 -17.53 -12.28 -4.17
N PHE A 185 -16.38 -12.20 -3.49
CA PHE A 185 -15.57 -13.39 -3.22
C PHE A 185 -16.19 -14.19 -2.08
N THR A 186 -16.17 -15.50 -2.23
CA THR A 186 -16.74 -16.45 -1.27
C THR A 186 -15.77 -17.61 -1.05
N PHE A 187 -15.72 -18.14 0.17
CA PHE A 187 -14.98 -19.35 0.48
C PHE A 187 -15.94 -20.46 0.88
N GLN A 188 -15.84 -21.58 0.18
CA GLN A 188 -16.60 -22.79 0.46
C GLN A 188 -15.74 -23.78 1.23
N PHE A 189 -16.30 -24.40 2.27
CA PHE A 189 -15.64 -25.46 3.04
C PHE A 189 -16.66 -26.52 3.43
N ARG A 190 -16.86 -27.53 2.57
CA ARG A 190 -17.91 -28.54 2.71
C ARG A 190 -17.33 -29.93 2.88
N GLY A 191 -17.65 -30.60 3.97
CA GLY A 191 -17.50 -32.05 4.14
C GLY A 191 -18.87 -32.74 4.09
N THR A 192 -19.01 -33.81 4.86
CA THR A 192 -20.24 -34.63 4.93
C THR A 192 -21.43 -33.84 5.47
N GLY A 193 -21.18 -32.88 6.37
CA GLY A 193 -22.21 -32.06 7.02
C GLY A 193 -22.73 -30.89 6.18
N GLY A 194 -22.22 -30.71 4.95
CA GLY A 194 -22.62 -29.64 4.05
C GLY A 194 -21.86 -28.32 4.22
N GLY A 195 -21.19 -28.11 5.37
CA GLY A 195 -20.23 -27.06 5.72
C GLY A 195 -20.56 -25.60 5.35
N PRO A 196 -19.78 -24.61 5.83
CA PRO A 196 -20.05 -23.21 5.56
C PRO A 196 -19.67 -22.78 4.13
N ILE A 197 -20.41 -21.79 3.62
CA ILE A 197 -19.95 -20.86 2.58
C ILE A 197 -19.94 -19.48 3.21
N ILE A 198 -18.77 -18.85 3.30
CA ILE A 198 -18.63 -17.47 3.79
C ILE A 198 -18.45 -16.52 2.62
N SER A 199 -19.11 -15.37 2.68
CA SER A 199 -19.08 -14.35 1.63
C SER A 199 -18.49 -13.06 2.16
N ALA A 200 -17.68 -12.38 1.36
CA ALA A 200 -17.17 -11.07 1.73
C ALA A 200 -18.32 -10.06 1.99
N ASN A 201 -18.07 -9.12 2.90
CA ASN A 201 -19.03 -8.05 3.19
C ASN A 201 -19.00 -6.98 2.09
N SER A 202 -17.82 -6.73 1.52
CA SER A 202 -17.64 -5.77 0.44
C SER A 202 -18.10 -6.32 -0.91
N VAL A 203 -18.41 -5.42 -1.84
CA VAL A 203 -18.65 -5.74 -3.26
C VAL A 203 -17.44 -5.32 -4.09
N TYR A 204 -17.22 -6.01 -5.20
CA TYR A 204 -16.06 -5.86 -6.07
C TYR A 204 -16.47 -5.54 -7.50
N SER A 205 -15.56 -4.86 -8.21
CA SER A 205 -15.75 -4.42 -9.59
C SER A 205 -14.89 -5.24 -10.54
N VAL A 206 -15.33 -5.38 -11.78
CA VAL A 206 -14.51 -5.96 -12.85
C VAL A 206 -13.26 -5.12 -13.10
N GLY A 207 -12.22 -5.74 -13.63
CA GLY A 207 -10.99 -5.06 -14.04
C GLY A 207 -10.12 -4.54 -12.88
N THR A 208 -10.42 -4.91 -11.64
CA THR A 208 -9.66 -4.50 -10.44
C THR A 208 -8.99 -5.70 -9.78
N TRP A 209 -7.71 -5.58 -9.42
CA TRP A 209 -7.00 -6.61 -8.65
C TRP A 209 -7.41 -6.60 -7.18
N TYR A 210 -7.69 -7.78 -6.64
CA TYR A 210 -7.97 -8.00 -5.22
C TYR A 210 -7.10 -9.13 -4.68
N HIS A 211 -6.49 -8.91 -3.52
CA HIS A 211 -5.79 -9.98 -2.81
C HIS A 211 -6.79 -10.71 -1.92
N VAL A 212 -7.08 -11.97 -2.24
CA VAL A 212 -8.06 -12.78 -1.52
C VAL A 212 -7.32 -13.82 -0.69
N ILE A 213 -7.45 -13.73 0.63
CA ILE A 213 -6.78 -14.63 1.57
C ILE A 213 -7.83 -15.31 2.44
N VAL A 214 -7.71 -16.62 2.61
CA VAL A 214 -8.50 -17.39 3.57
C VAL A 214 -7.56 -18.05 4.56
N THR A 215 -7.77 -17.80 5.85
CA THR A 215 -7.05 -18.49 6.92
C THR A 215 -7.99 -19.43 7.67
N ARG A 216 -7.48 -20.57 8.13
CA ARG A 216 -8.14 -21.46 9.07
C ARG A 216 -7.26 -21.61 10.30
N THR A 217 -7.81 -21.28 11.47
CA THR A 217 -7.18 -21.51 12.78
C THR A 217 -8.13 -22.33 13.64
N GLY A 218 -7.70 -23.51 14.07
CA GLY A 218 -8.55 -24.54 14.63
C GLY A 218 -9.73 -24.83 13.69
N ASN A 219 -10.93 -24.56 14.16
CA ASN A 219 -12.17 -24.79 13.41
C ASN A 219 -12.76 -23.54 12.75
N THR A 220 -12.06 -22.41 12.78
CA THR A 220 -12.58 -21.13 12.27
C THR A 220 -11.91 -20.75 10.96
N ASN A 221 -12.70 -20.67 9.88
CA ASN A 221 -12.28 -20.10 8.61
C ASN A 221 -12.52 -18.58 8.63
N ARG A 222 -11.59 -17.79 8.10
CA ARG A 222 -11.66 -16.33 8.01
C ARG A 222 -11.31 -15.89 6.61
N LEU A 223 -12.10 -14.99 6.04
CA LEU A 223 -11.89 -14.40 4.72
C LEU A 223 -11.38 -12.97 4.88
N TYR A 224 -10.31 -12.65 4.17
CA TYR A 224 -9.71 -11.33 4.10
C TYR A 224 -9.60 -10.90 2.64
N ILE A 225 -9.77 -9.61 2.41
CA ILE A 225 -9.67 -9.01 1.08
C ILE A 225 -8.81 -7.76 1.20
N ASN A 226 -7.77 -7.65 0.38
CA ASN A 226 -6.79 -6.56 0.43
C ASN A 226 -6.21 -6.36 1.85
N GLY A 227 -5.91 -7.47 2.54
CA GLY A 227 -5.40 -7.45 3.91
C GLY A 227 -6.44 -7.14 4.99
N VAL A 228 -7.71 -6.88 4.64
CA VAL A 228 -8.78 -6.49 5.59
C VAL A 228 -9.74 -7.64 5.85
N PHE A 229 -9.99 -7.95 7.12
CA PHE A 229 -10.95 -8.98 7.55
C PHE A 229 -12.36 -8.67 7.01
N GLN A 230 -13.00 -9.68 6.42
CA GLN A 230 -14.36 -9.58 5.92
C GLN A 230 -15.33 -10.35 6.81
N THR A 231 -15.11 -11.66 6.99
CA THR A 231 -16.07 -12.54 7.67
C THR A 231 -15.39 -13.81 8.17
N SER A 232 -16.08 -14.56 9.03
CA SER A 232 -15.62 -15.86 9.52
C SER A 232 -16.77 -16.84 9.70
N ALA A 233 -16.44 -18.13 9.72
CA ALA A 233 -17.36 -19.17 10.15
C ALA A 233 -16.61 -20.29 10.87
N TYR A 234 -17.21 -20.72 11.99
CA TYR A 234 -16.80 -21.93 12.70
C TYR A 234 -17.41 -23.16 12.04
N THR A 235 -16.64 -24.24 11.91
CA THR A 235 -17.14 -25.54 11.46
C THR A 235 -16.25 -26.68 11.93
N THR A 236 -16.88 -27.75 12.41
CA THR A 236 -16.24 -29.06 12.67
C THR A 236 -16.24 -29.97 11.45
N ASP A 237 -16.97 -29.60 10.38
CA ASP A 237 -17.02 -30.36 9.14
C ASP A 237 -15.66 -30.30 8.43
N ILE A 238 -15.15 -31.44 7.96
CA ILE A 238 -13.84 -31.55 7.29
C ILE A 238 -14.01 -32.16 5.90
N PRO A 239 -13.68 -31.43 4.82
CA PRO A 239 -13.70 -31.95 3.46
C PRO A 239 -12.71 -33.10 3.22
N SER A 240 -13.22 -34.32 2.97
CA SER A 240 -12.41 -35.45 2.47
C SER A 240 -12.01 -35.23 1.00
N THR A 241 -10.82 -34.66 0.79
CA THR A 241 -10.37 -34.17 -0.53
C THR A 241 -9.01 -34.74 -0.95
N ALA A 242 -8.53 -35.79 -0.27
CA ALA A 242 -7.18 -36.32 -0.48
C ALA A 242 -6.94 -36.83 -1.91
N SER A 243 -7.91 -37.53 -2.50
CA SER A 243 -7.88 -38.02 -3.89
C SER A 243 -8.19 -36.95 -4.93
N LYS A 244 -8.64 -35.76 -4.51
CA LYS A 244 -9.09 -34.70 -5.41
C LYS A 244 -7.92 -33.83 -5.84
N LYS A 245 -7.94 -33.41 -7.10
CA LYS A 245 -6.92 -32.51 -7.67
C LYS A 245 -7.08 -31.11 -7.11
N PHE A 246 -5.97 -30.44 -6.86
CA PHE A 246 -5.94 -29.00 -6.63
C PHE A 246 -5.94 -28.29 -7.97
N ILE A 247 -6.98 -27.49 -8.22
CA ILE A 247 -7.24 -26.86 -9.51
C ILE A 247 -7.37 -25.34 -9.31
N ILE A 248 -6.87 -24.59 -10.28
CA ILE A 248 -7.02 -23.15 -10.43
C ILE A 248 -7.85 -22.88 -11.70
N GLY A 249 -8.85 -22.01 -11.61
CA GLY A 249 -9.69 -21.56 -12.72
C GLY A 249 -10.95 -22.38 -12.99
N LYS A 250 -11.15 -23.52 -12.30
CA LYS A 250 -12.25 -24.45 -12.58
C LYS A 250 -12.74 -25.24 -11.35
N ARG A 251 -14.04 -25.54 -11.32
CA ARG A 251 -14.63 -26.66 -10.56
C ARG A 251 -14.72 -27.90 -11.44
N THR A 252 -14.28 -29.06 -10.96
CA THR A 252 -14.43 -30.32 -11.69
C THR A 252 -15.84 -30.92 -11.49
N SER A 253 -16.73 -30.85 -12.50
CA SER A 253 -18.09 -31.41 -12.42
C SER A 253 -18.82 -31.56 -13.77
N THR A 254 -20.10 -31.98 -13.77
CA THR A 254 -20.96 -31.99 -14.97
C THR A 254 -21.44 -30.61 -15.41
N ASN A 255 -21.49 -29.64 -14.48
CA ASN A 255 -21.76 -28.21 -14.74
C ASN A 255 -20.56 -27.40 -14.26
N ASP A 256 -19.54 -27.32 -15.11
CA ASP A 256 -18.28 -26.68 -14.77
C ASP A 256 -18.47 -25.18 -14.49
N TYR A 257 -17.84 -24.71 -13.40
CA TYR A 257 -17.76 -23.29 -13.06
C TYR A 257 -16.36 -22.82 -13.40
N TYR A 258 -16.24 -22.09 -14.50
CA TYR A 258 -14.97 -21.55 -14.97
C TYR A 258 -14.82 -20.09 -14.57
N PHE A 259 -13.61 -19.73 -14.17
CA PHE A 259 -13.26 -18.35 -13.89
C PHE A 259 -13.03 -17.56 -15.17
N ASN A 260 -13.51 -16.32 -15.23
CA ASN A 260 -13.20 -15.37 -16.29
C ASN A 260 -12.58 -14.12 -15.66
N GLY A 261 -11.28 -13.97 -15.85
CA GLY A 261 -10.46 -12.99 -15.15
C GLY A 261 -8.99 -13.37 -15.14
N SER A 262 -8.18 -12.61 -14.41
CA SER A 262 -6.77 -12.90 -14.20
C SER A 262 -6.49 -13.38 -12.78
N ILE A 263 -5.56 -14.30 -12.62
CA ILE A 263 -5.05 -14.79 -11.33
C ILE A 263 -3.54 -14.62 -11.32
N ASP A 264 -2.99 -14.25 -10.18
CA ASP A 264 -1.57 -14.03 -9.94
C ASP A 264 -1.18 -14.43 -8.51
N GLU A 265 0.10 -14.73 -8.29
CA GLU A 265 0.72 -14.95 -6.99
C GLU A 265 -0.05 -15.89 -6.06
N VAL A 266 -0.21 -17.14 -6.50
CA VAL A 266 -0.92 -18.17 -5.71
C VAL A 266 0.00 -18.72 -4.63
N ARG A 267 -0.44 -18.69 -3.38
CA ARG A 267 0.29 -19.27 -2.24
C ARG A 267 -0.62 -20.14 -1.37
N ILE A 268 -0.03 -21.18 -0.79
CA ILE A 268 -0.67 -22.01 0.23
C ILE A 268 0.31 -22.24 1.37
N TYR A 269 -0.16 -22.00 2.58
CA TYR A 269 0.55 -22.31 3.81
C TYR A 269 -0.17 -23.43 4.57
N ASN A 270 0.56 -24.41 5.10
CA ASN A 270 0.02 -25.44 6.01
C ASN A 270 -0.06 -24.96 7.48
N ARG A 271 -0.20 -23.64 7.65
CA ARG A 271 -0.46 -22.97 8.92
C ARG A 271 -1.41 -21.80 8.70
N SER A 272 -2.03 -21.35 9.77
CA SER A 272 -2.78 -20.09 9.75
C SER A 272 -1.80 -18.91 9.75
N LEU A 273 -1.98 -17.97 8.82
CA LEU A 273 -1.41 -16.63 8.95
C LEU A 273 -2.22 -15.83 9.98
N SER A 274 -1.52 -15.00 10.76
CA SER A 274 -2.12 -13.99 11.62
C SER A 274 -2.66 -12.80 10.82
N ALA A 275 -3.48 -11.93 11.43
CA ALA A 275 -3.99 -10.74 10.76
C ALA A 275 -2.86 -9.78 10.28
N ASN A 276 -1.76 -9.69 11.04
CA ASN A 276 -0.61 -8.88 10.66
C ASN A 276 0.14 -9.50 9.47
N GLU A 277 0.35 -10.82 9.48
CA GLU A 277 0.95 -11.51 8.32
C GLU A 277 0.08 -11.39 7.08
N VAL A 278 -1.25 -11.52 7.21
CA VAL A 278 -2.22 -11.29 6.13
C VAL A 278 -2.09 -9.88 5.53
N LYS A 279 -1.96 -8.85 6.38
CA LYS A 279 -1.73 -7.48 5.93
C LYS A 279 -0.38 -7.35 5.21
N MET A 280 0.66 -8.02 5.70
CA MET A 280 1.97 -8.03 5.06
C MET A 280 1.98 -8.76 3.72
N GLN A 281 1.27 -9.89 3.57
CA GLN A 281 1.12 -10.57 2.28
C GLN A 281 0.39 -9.71 1.24
N TYR A 282 -0.51 -8.82 1.67
CA TYR A 282 -1.13 -7.85 0.76
C TYR A 282 -0.17 -6.75 0.27
N TYR A 283 0.74 -6.29 1.12
CA TYR A 283 1.67 -5.22 0.75
C TYR A 283 2.92 -5.70 0.01
N ALA A 284 3.24 -6.98 0.14
CA ALA A 284 4.54 -7.49 -0.23
C ALA A 284 4.48 -8.64 -1.23
N ASN A 285 5.62 -8.87 -1.87
CA ASN A 285 5.86 -9.98 -2.76
C ASN A 285 7.31 -10.47 -2.57
N LEU A 286 7.48 -11.78 -2.59
CA LEU A 286 8.78 -12.44 -2.64
C LEU A 286 8.89 -13.21 -3.96
N GLN A 287 9.70 -12.71 -4.87
CA GLN A 287 9.90 -13.29 -6.19
C GLN A 287 11.25 -14.01 -6.24
N LYS A 288 11.30 -15.20 -6.87
CA LYS A 288 12.54 -15.90 -7.21
C LYS A 288 12.85 -15.67 -8.68
N PHE A 289 13.99 -15.05 -9.01
CA PHE A 289 14.34 -14.67 -10.39
C PHE A 289 15.08 -15.78 -11.12
N ASN A 290 15.97 -16.44 -10.39
CA ASN A 290 16.80 -17.51 -10.91
C ASN A 290 17.13 -18.51 -9.80
N SER A 291 18.03 -19.45 -10.08
CA SER A 291 18.38 -20.52 -9.14
C SER A 291 18.91 -20.02 -7.79
N SER A 292 19.46 -18.81 -7.71
CA SER A 292 20.15 -18.30 -6.51
C SER A 292 19.76 -16.89 -6.07
N GLN A 293 18.78 -16.25 -6.71
CA GLN A 293 18.40 -14.87 -6.38
C GLN A 293 16.90 -14.74 -6.16
N TYR A 294 16.58 -14.09 -5.04
CA TYR A 294 15.23 -13.65 -4.70
C TYR A 294 15.22 -12.13 -4.52
N TYR A 295 14.04 -11.55 -4.72
CA TYR A 295 13.77 -10.16 -4.43
C TYR A 295 12.50 -10.08 -3.61
N PHE A 296 12.62 -9.45 -2.45
CA PHE A 296 11.50 -9.05 -1.67
C PHE A 296 11.18 -7.59 -1.97
N SER A 297 9.91 -7.28 -2.18
CA SER A 297 9.42 -5.92 -2.28
C SER A 297 8.17 -5.75 -1.44
N THR A 298 8.03 -4.61 -0.78
CA THR A 298 6.81 -4.27 -0.05
C THR A 298 6.51 -2.79 -0.19
N ASN A 299 5.22 -2.44 -0.30
CA ASN A 299 4.75 -1.07 -0.20
C ASN A 299 3.84 -0.93 1.02
N ILE A 300 4.45 -0.68 2.17
CA ILE A 300 3.75 -0.66 3.44
C ILE A 300 3.06 0.69 3.58
N SER A 301 1.76 0.66 3.86
CA SER A 301 1.03 1.84 4.33
C SER A 301 0.60 1.67 5.78
N ASP A 302 1.14 2.55 6.62
CA ASP A 302 0.88 2.64 8.06
C ASP A 302 0.80 4.11 8.49
N GLY A 303 0.33 4.32 9.72
CA GLY A 303 0.09 5.65 10.28
C GLY A 303 1.37 6.40 10.68
N GLN A 304 1.18 7.48 11.45
CA GLN A 304 2.29 8.22 12.02
C GLN A 304 3.03 7.38 13.07
N GLY A 305 4.35 7.44 13.06
CA GLY A 305 5.19 6.72 14.00
C GLY A 305 6.62 6.55 13.52
N THR A 306 7.44 6.01 14.42
CA THR A 306 8.80 5.58 14.12
C THR A 306 8.82 4.07 14.02
N TYR A 307 9.29 3.55 12.88
CA TYR A 307 9.30 2.14 12.53
C TYR A 307 10.73 1.66 12.37
N THR A 308 11.03 0.46 12.87
CA THR A 308 12.29 -0.25 12.56
C THR A 308 12.03 -1.36 11.56
N TYR A 309 12.99 -1.66 10.70
CA TYR A 309 12.85 -2.74 9.72
C TYR A 309 14.19 -3.36 9.32
N PHE A 310 14.15 -4.65 8.98
CA PHE A 310 15.26 -5.43 8.43
C PHE A 310 14.75 -6.68 7.70
N GLY A 311 15.53 -7.17 6.75
CA GLY A 311 15.34 -8.50 6.14
C GLY A 311 16.27 -9.52 6.79
N TRP A 312 15.79 -10.74 7.04
CA TRP A 312 16.57 -11.84 7.60
C TRP A 312 16.33 -13.12 6.77
N ALA A 313 17.39 -13.90 6.55
CA ALA A 313 17.28 -15.20 5.88
C ALA A 313 18.24 -16.23 6.48
N ASN A 314 17.90 -17.50 6.33
CA ASN A 314 18.82 -18.62 6.50
C ASN A 314 18.73 -19.62 5.34
N ASP A 315 19.82 -20.36 5.16
CA ASP A 315 19.89 -21.50 4.25
C ASP A 315 19.50 -22.81 4.95
N SER A 316 19.42 -23.88 4.16
CA SER A 316 19.13 -25.24 4.66
C SER A 316 20.21 -25.85 5.55
N ALA A 317 21.42 -25.26 5.58
CA ALA A 317 22.51 -25.67 6.47
C ALA A 317 22.46 -24.92 7.82
N GLY A 318 21.57 -23.93 7.96
CA GLY A 318 21.42 -23.11 9.16
C GLY A 318 22.31 -21.86 9.17
N ASN A 319 23.05 -21.57 8.10
CA ASN A 319 23.76 -20.31 7.96
C ASN A 319 22.74 -19.18 7.77
N GLN A 320 22.89 -18.10 8.54
CA GLN A 320 21.91 -17.02 8.59
C GLN A 320 22.59 -15.65 8.44
N ASN A 321 21.85 -14.70 7.90
CA ASN A 321 22.27 -13.31 7.81
C ASN A 321 21.05 -12.38 7.80
N GLN A 322 21.29 -11.08 8.00
CA GLN A 322 20.28 -10.05 7.89
C GLN A 322 20.87 -8.78 7.28
N THR A 323 20.00 -7.92 6.76
CA THR A 323 20.36 -6.53 6.48
C THR A 323 20.66 -5.81 7.79
N GLU A 324 21.24 -4.61 7.71
CA GLU A 324 21.21 -3.68 8.83
C GLU A 324 19.77 -3.38 9.27
N THR A 325 19.58 -3.04 10.54
CA THR A 325 18.31 -2.50 11.01
C THR A 325 18.24 -1.02 10.66
N ARG A 326 17.20 -0.63 9.91
CA ARG A 326 16.93 0.78 9.58
C ARG A 326 15.74 1.31 10.36
N THR A 327 15.74 2.61 10.59
CA THR A 327 14.64 3.37 11.19
C THR A 327 14.00 4.30 10.15
N LEU A 328 12.67 4.41 10.16
CA LEU A 328 11.89 5.35 9.35
C LEU A 328 10.88 6.07 10.25
N THR A 329 10.83 7.40 10.16
CA THR A 329 9.79 8.19 10.82
C THR A 329 8.76 8.65 9.78
N ILE A 330 7.51 8.29 10.00
CA ILE A 330 6.35 8.78 9.25
C ILE A 330 5.65 9.82 10.12
N ASP A 331 5.59 11.06 9.66
CA ASP A 331 4.81 12.12 10.31
C ASP A 331 4.09 12.96 9.27
N GLN A 332 2.82 12.64 9.07
CA GLN A 332 1.93 13.29 8.11
C GLN A 332 1.50 14.70 8.52
N CYS A 333 1.94 15.20 9.68
CA CYS A 333 1.77 16.59 10.05
C CYS A 333 2.84 17.50 9.42
N TYR A 334 3.82 16.93 8.72
CA TYR A 334 4.75 17.69 7.90
C TYR A 334 4.31 17.68 6.44
N CYS A 335 4.67 18.70 5.67
CA CYS A 335 4.31 18.82 4.27
C CYS A 335 5.42 19.51 3.46
N THR A 336 5.42 19.28 2.15
CA THR A 336 6.45 19.77 1.22
C THR A 336 5.87 20.40 -0.05
N SER A 337 4.55 20.41 -0.19
CA SER A 337 3.80 20.97 -1.32
C SER A 337 2.42 21.42 -0.87
N CYS A 338 1.77 22.31 -1.62
CA CYS A 338 0.40 22.79 -1.32
C CYS A 338 -0.56 21.62 -1.07
N GLN A 339 -0.57 20.61 -1.95
CA GLN A 339 -1.42 19.44 -1.80
C GLN A 339 -1.14 18.68 -0.50
N THR A 340 0.12 18.42 -0.18
CA THR A 340 0.47 17.71 1.06
C THR A 340 0.16 18.53 2.31
N CYS A 341 0.26 19.86 2.25
CA CYS A 341 -0.10 20.73 3.38
C CYS A 341 -1.61 20.78 3.58
N VAL A 342 -2.41 20.88 2.51
CA VAL A 342 -3.87 20.78 2.57
C VAL A 342 -4.30 19.43 3.13
N ASN A 343 -3.66 18.34 2.71
CA ASN A 343 -3.92 17.01 3.25
C ASN A 343 -3.61 16.95 4.75
N ALA A 344 -2.43 17.43 5.18
CA ALA A 344 -2.02 17.46 6.58
C ALA A 344 -2.95 18.31 7.45
N LEU A 345 -3.38 19.48 6.97
CA LEU A 345 -4.33 20.37 7.66
C LEU A 345 -5.73 19.76 7.78
N ASN A 346 -6.08 18.81 6.91
CA ASN A 346 -7.32 18.05 7.00
C ASN A 346 -7.27 16.88 8.00
N LEU A 347 -6.08 16.44 8.42
CA LEU A 347 -5.92 15.34 9.37
C LEU A 347 -6.35 15.77 10.78
N THR A 348 -7.22 14.98 11.40
CA THR A 348 -7.74 15.28 12.75
C THR A 348 -6.69 15.11 13.84
N ASN A 349 -5.70 14.25 13.64
CA ASN A 349 -4.62 13.99 14.58
C ASN A 349 -3.46 15.01 14.50
N CYS A 350 -3.47 15.95 13.54
CA CYS A 350 -2.47 17.01 13.45
C CYS A 350 -2.96 18.30 14.11
N SER A 351 -2.47 18.61 15.31
CA SER A 351 -2.74 19.92 15.95
C SER A 351 -1.85 21.03 15.39
N ALA A 352 -0.67 20.68 14.87
CA ALA A 352 0.25 21.58 14.20
C ALA A 352 0.74 20.94 12.90
N VAL A 353 0.74 21.71 11.81
CA VAL A 353 1.27 21.32 10.50
C VAL A 353 2.47 22.17 10.16
N LYS A 354 3.52 21.53 9.64
CA LYS A 354 4.81 22.18 9.35
C LYS A 354 5.22 22.02 7.89
N LEU A 355 5.50 23.13 7.21
CA LEU A 355 6.13 23.11 5.88
C LEU A 355 7.63 22.89 6.04
N THR A 356 8.24 22.00 5.23
CA THR A 356 9.68 21.68 5.29
C THR A 356 10.42 21.91 3.97
N ALA A 357 9.76 22.52 2.99
CA ALA A 357 10.37 22.83 1.71
C ALA A 357 9.74 24.10 1.14
N ASN A 358 10.50 24.84 0.34
CA ASN A 358 9.93 25.94 -0.43
C ASN A 358 9.00 25.39 -1.51
N ILE A 359 7.90 26.08 -1.73
CA ILE A 359 6.96 25.89 -2.82
C ILE A 359 7.17 27.08 -3.76
N THR A 360 7.52 26.82 -5.02
CA THR A 360 7.91 27.84 -5.99
C THR A 360 7.00 27.80 -7.21
N ASN A 361 6.65 28.97 -7.76
CA ASN A 361 5.88 29.13 -8.99
C ASN A 361 4.60 28.27 -9.03
N PHE A 362 3.81 28.30 -7.96
CA PHE A 362 2.60 27.48 -7.83
C PHE A 362 1.40 28.15 -8.51
N ALA A 363 0.81 27.45 -9.49
CA ALA A 363 -0.38 27.93 -10.18
C ALA A 363 -1.67 27.73 -9.35
N GLY A 364 -2.34 28.83 -9.01
CA GLY A 364 -3.61 28.86 -8.30
C GLY A 364 -3.48 28.91 -6.77
N THR A 365 -4.58 28.71 -6.06
CA THR A 365 -4.60 28.85 -4.58
C THR A 365 -3.87 27.71 -3.88
N CYS A 366 -2.81 28.00 -3.13
CA CYS A 366 -1.98 26.97 -2.48
C CYS A 366 -2.68 26.31 -1.28
N ILE A 367 -2.86 27.02 -0.16
CA ILE A 367 -3.63 26.50 0.97
C ILE A 367 -5.09 26.90 0.78
N ASN A 368 -5.82 26.08 0.01
CA ASN A 368 -7.20 26.35 -0.38
C ASN A 368 -8.21 25.78 0.64
N ASN A 369 -8.51 26.56 1.66
CA ASN A 369 -9.59 26.34 2.64
C ASN A 369 -9.79 24.87 3.09
N PRO A 370 -8.79 24.22 3.72
CA PRO A 370 -8.94 22.84 4.17
C PRO A 370 -10.13 22.70 5.13
N VAL A 371 -10.94 21.64 4.94
CA VAL A 371 -12.19 21.39 5.66
C VAL A 371 -11.97 21.42 7.17
N ASN A 372 -10.95 20.73 7.68
CA ASN A 372 -10.69 20.61 9.12
C ASN A 372 -9.68 21.64 9.67
N PHE A 373 -9.41 22.73 8.96
CA PHE A 373 -8.47 23.76 9.43
C PHE A 373 -9.12 24.73 10.44
N SER A 374 -9.42 24.24 11.63
CA SER A 374 -9.81 25.04 12.81
C SER A 374 -9.11 24.48 14.05
N ASN A 375 -8.75 25.35 15.00
CA ASN A 375 -7.96 24.99 16.18
C ASN A 375 -6.59 24.35 15.83
N LYS A 376 -5.92 24.80 14.77
CA LYS A 376 -4.62 24.26 14.34
C LYS A 376 -3.55 25.34 14.19
N ILE A 377 -2.30 24.91 14.24
CA ILE A 377 -1.15 25.72 13.88
C ILE A 377 -0.70 25.33 12.48
N PHE A 378 -0.48 26.30 11.60
CA PHE A 378 0.30 26.12 10.37
C PHE A 378 1.58 26.94 10.49
N ASP A 379 2.71 26.25 10.57
CA ASP A 379 4.04 26.84 10.71
C ASP A 379 4.85 26.57 9.45
N CYS A 380 5.13 27.61 8.67
CA CYS A 380 5.92 27.42 7.46
C CYS A 380 7.42 27.27 7.73
N GLN A 381 7.87 27.42 8.99
CA GLN A 381 9.27 27.28 9.40
C GLN A 381 10.25 28.17 8.60
N GLY A 382 9.78 29.32 8.11
CA GLY A 382 10.56 30.25 7.28
C GLY A 382 10.60 29.90 5.79
N HIS A 383 9.91 28.84 5.35
CA HIS A 383 9.84 28.47 3.94
C HIS A 383 8.91 29.37 3.13
N ILE A 384 9.23 29.44 1.84
CA ILE A 384 8.51 30.24 0.84
C ILE A 384 7.33 29.45 0.28
N ILE A 385 6.20 30.13 0.10
CA ILE A 385 5.11 29.75 -0.79
C ILE A 385 5.00 30.86 -1.83
N ASP A 386 5.35 30.53 -3.05
CA ASP A 386 5.51 31.45 -4.17
C ASP A 386 4.52 31.06 -5.29
N GLY A 387 3.71 32.04 -5.69
CA GLY A 387 2.69 31.92 -6.74
C GLY A 387 3.29 32.04 -8.15
N ASP A 388 2.44 32.03 -9.17
CA ASP A 388 2.90 32.09 -10.57
C ASP A 388 2.73 33.48 -11.22
N ASP A 389 2.52 34.53 -10.42
CA ASP A 389 2.22 35.89 -10.84
C ASP A 389 0.92 36.04 -11.66
N THR A 390 0.02 35.04 -11.66
CA THR A 390 -1.19 35.07 -12.49
C THR A 390 -2.49 34.74 -11.75
N GLY A 391 -3.59 35.27 -12.27
CA GLY A 391 -4.94 34.87 -11.85
C GLY A 391 -5.47 35.53 -10.58
N ALA A 392 -6.59 34.98 -10.10
CA ALA A 392 -7.26 35.39 -8.86
C ALA A 392 -7.08 34.29 -7.82
N ASP A 393 -5.88 34.24 -7.26
CA ASP A 393 -5.39 33.15 -6.43
C ASP A 393 -4.83 33.64 -5.09
N TYR A 394 -4.71 32.71 -4.16
CA TYR A 394 -4.32 33.04 -2.80
C TYR A 394 -3.22 32.10 -2.28
N GLY A 395 -2.23 32.66 -1.58
CA GLY A 395 -1.22 31.83 -0.91
C GLY A 395 -1.87 30.99 0.19
N ILE A 396 -2.55 31.66 1.12
CA ILE A 396 -3.32 31.01 2.18
C ILE A 396 -4.73 31.58 2.25
N TYR A 397 -5.73 30.74 1.97
CA TYR A 397 -7.13 31.11 2.00
C TYR A 397 -7.91 30.34 3.07
N LEU A 398 -8.58 31.10 3.95
CA LEU A 398 -9.49 30.59 4.98
C LEU A 398 -10.89 31.15 4.78
N ALA A 399 -11.89 30.27 4.75
CA ALA A 399 -13.31 30.64 4.73
C ALA A 399 -14.07 29.99 5.89
N GLY A 400 -14.62 30.80 6.80
CA GLY A 400 -15.35 30.30 7.96
C GLY A 400 -14.50 29.52 8.97
N LYS A 401 -13.18 29.81 9.06
CA LYS A 401 -12.24 29.10 9.93
C LYS A 401 -11.92 29.89 11.19
N GLN A 402 -11.62 29.19 12.27
CA GLN A 402 -11.45 29.82 13.58
C GLN A 402 -10.34 29.22 14.42
N THR A 403 -9.79 30.05 15.31
CA THR A 403 -8.81 29.64 16.33
C THR A 403 -7.54 29.04 15.75
N ASN A 404 -7.17 29.42 14.53
CA ASN A 404 -5.93 28.97 13.91
C ASN A 404 -4.77 29.92 14.23
N THR A 405 -3.55 29.38 14.22
CA THR A 405 -2.32 30.19 14.21
C THR A 405 -1.56 29.92 12.92
N ILE A 406 -1.34 30.94 12.11
CA ILE A 406 -0.51 30.88 10.91
C ILE A 406 0.76 31.68 11.17
N LYS A 407 1.92 31.04 11.03
CA LYS A 407 3.19 31.65 11.42
C LYS A 407 4.39 31.27 10.57
N ASN A 408 5.38 32.15 10.57
CA ASN A 408 6.69 31.98 9.95
C ASN A 408 6.62 31.65 8.44
N CYS A 409 5.60 32.13 7.75
CA CYS A 409 5.41 31.93 6.31
C CYS A 409 5.93 33.11 5.51
N ILE A 410 6.58 32.83 4.37
CA ILE A 410 6.94 33.83 3.38
C ILE A 410 6.05 33.58 2.16
N ILE A 411 5.10 34.48 1.91
CA ILE A 411 4.12 34.37 0.83
C ILE A 411 4.35 35.49 -0.18
N THR A 412 4.50 35.14 -1.45
CA THR A 412 4.79 36.08 -2.56
C THR A 412 4.07 35.66 -3.83
N ASP A 413 3.88 36.63 -4.73
CA ASP A 413 3.51 36.42 -6.14
C ASP A 413 2.10 35.79 -6.32
N PHE A 414 1.20 36.06 -5.37
CA PHE A 414 -0.25 35.78 -5.45
C PHE A 414 -1.07 37.07 -5.59
N GLN A 415 -2.33 36.94 -6.01
CA GLN A 415 -3.27 38.06 -5.85
C GLN A 415 -3.40 38.46 -4.38
N ILE A 416 -3.59 37.50 -3.46
CA ILE A 416 -3.63 37.76 -2.02
C ILE A 416 -2.75 36.77 -1.27
N GLY A 417 -1.78 37.28 -0.50
CA GLY A 417 -0.90 36.43 0.28
C GLY A 417 -1.65 35.64 1.36
N PHE A 418 -2.29 36.37 2.29
CA PHE A 418 -3.13 35.79 3.34
C PHE A 418 -4.55 36.32 3.24
N TYR A 419 -5.50 35.46 2.91
CA TYR A 419 -6.90 35.84 2.79
C TYR A 419 -7.78 35.12 3.83
N LEU A 420 -8.27 35.88 4.81
CA LEU A 420 -9.22 35.41 5.82
C LEU A 420 -10.59 36.00 5.51
N SER A 421 -11.49 35.17 5.01
CA SER A 421 -12.89 35.51 4.72
C SER A 421 -13.81 34.89 5.76
N SER A 422 -14.63 35.70 6.43
CA SER A 422 -15.55 35.24 7.48
C SER A 422 -14.88 34.34 8.52
N SER A 423 -13.59 34.56 8.79
CA SER A 423 -12.73 33.70 9.59
C SER A 423 -12.23 34.46 10.81
N SER A 424 -12.81 34.15 11.97
CA SER A 424 -12.63 34.93 13.21
C SER A 424 -11.77 34.19 14.23
N ASN A 425 -11.19 34.91 15.20
CA ASN A 425 -10.37 34.35 16.27
C ASN A 425 -9.06 33.68 15.80
N ASN A 426 -8.52 34.05 14.64
CA ASN A 426 -7.25 33.52 14.13
C ASN A 426 -6.08 34.44 14.50
N THR A 427 -4.88 33.87 14.57
CA THR A 427 -3.62 34.59 14.79
C THR A 427 -2.73 34.45 13.56
N VAL A 428 -2.32 35.57 12.98
CA VAL A 428 -1.35 35.66 11.88
C VAL A 428 -0.11 36.34 12.46
N ILE A 429 0.98 35.58 12.67
CA ILE A 429 2.16 36.05 13.41
C ILE A 429 3.50 35.73 12.73
N ASN A 430 4.43 36.69 12.74
CA ASN A 430 5.80 36.51 12.20
C ASN A 430 5.82 36.06 10.73
N ASN A 431 4.89 36.54 9.90
CA ASN A 431 4.84 36.21 8.48
C ASN A 431 5.38 37.34 7.61
N THR A 432 5.79 36.99 6.40
CA THR A 432 6.11 37.92 5.31
C THR A 432 5.09 37.71 4.18
N ALA A 433 4.43 38.78 3.75
CA ALA A 433 3.40 38.80 2.72
C ALA A 433 3.75 39.87 1.68
N ASN A 434 4.83 39.66 0.94
CA ASN A 434 5.40 40.68 0.05
C ASN A 434 5.03 40.43 -1.40
N SER A 435 5.07 41.46 -2.24
CA SER A 435 4.89 41.34 -3.70
C SER A 435 3.57 40.67 -4.14
N ASN A 436 2.52 40.76 -3.32
CA ASN A 436 1.18 40.32 -3.70
C ASN A 436 0.36 41.54 -4.17
N SER A 437 -0.86 41.36 -4.67
CA SER A 437 -1.76 42.52 -4.81
C SER A 437 -2.24 43.01 -3.44
N TYR A 438 -2.57 42.08 -2.55
CA TYR A 438 -2.86 42.33 -1.14
C TYR A 438 -1.98 41.41 -0.27
N GLY A 439 -1.26 41.97 0.69
CA GLY A 439 -0.41 41.17 1.60
C GLY A 439 -1.26 40.33 2.55
N ILE A 440 -1.90 40.98 3.52
CA ILE A 440 -2.81 40.35 4.49
C ILE A 440 -4.19 41.00 4.38
N TYR A 441 -5.21 40.20 4.05
CA TYR A 441 -6.58 40.67 3.88
C TYR A 441 -7.57 39.97 4.82
N LEU A 442 -8.23 40.76 5.68
CA LEU A 442 -9.31 40.34 6.57
C LEU A 442 -10.66 40.86 6.06
N TYR A 443 -11.46 39.97 5.47
CA TYR A 443 -12.81 40.27 4.96
C TYR A 443 -13.87 39.69 5.90
N SER A 444 -14.72 40.54 6.48
CA SER A 444 -15.78 40.12 7.42
C SER A 444 -15.27 39.19 8.53
N SER A 445 -14.06 39.45 9.02
CA SER A 445 -13.29 38.57 9.90
C SER A 445 -12.93 39.32 11.17
N SER A 446 -13.58 38.98 12.27
CA SER A 446 -13.48 39.70 13.54
C SER A 446 -12.59 38.98 14.56
N ASN A 447 -12.13 39.69 15.59
CA ASN A 447 -11.37 39.13 16.72
C ASN A 447 -10.07 38.39 16.31
N ASN A 448 -9.46 38.75 15.17
CA ASN A 448 -8.17 38.19 14.77
C ASN A 448 -7.01 39.00 15.37
N THR A 449 -5.86 38.35 15.52
CA THR A 449 -4.61 38.97 15.95
C THR A 449 -3.61 38.92 14.80
N VAL A 450 -3.17 40.08 14.31
CA VAL A 450 -2.14 40.21 13.27
C VAL A 450 -0.93 40.89 13.92
N ILE A 451 0.14 40.15 14.16
CA ILE A 451 1.28 40.64 14.94
C ILE A 451 2.64 40.29 14.33
N ASN A 452 3.59 41.23 14.36
CA ASN A 452 4.96 41.03 13.88
C ASN A 452 5.06 40.57 12.41
N ASN A 453 4.12 40.96 11.55
CA ASN A 453 4.16 40.60 10.13
C ASN A 453 4.80 41.72 9.29
N THR A 454 5.36 41.33 8.15
CA THR A 454 5.89 42.24 7.13
C THR A 454 5.06 42.07 5.85
N ALA A 455 4.48 43.15 5.33
CA ALA A 455 3.65 43.13 4.12
C ALA A 455 4.08 44.25 3.15
N ASN A 456 5.27 44.11 2.59
CA ASN A 456 5.92 45.12 1.76
C ASN A 456 5.70 44.90 0.26
N SER A 457 5.84 45.97 -0.53
CA SER A 457 5.83 45.89 -1.99
C SER A 457 4.54 45.28 -2.58
N ASN A 458 3.41 45.41 -1.89
CA ASN A 458 2.13 44.91 -2.40
C ASN A 458 1.50 45.94 -3.34
N THR A 459 1.04 45.53 -4.52
CA THR A 459 0.60 46.48 -5.56
C THR A 459 -0.61 47.31 -5.15
N ASN A 460 -1.44 46.80 -4.22
CA ASN A 460 -2.56 47.53 -3.64
C ASN A 460 -2.37 47.77 -2.13
N HIS A 461 -2.60 46.78 -1.27
CA HIS A 461 -2.55 47.01 0.18
C HIS A 461 -1.62 46.04 0.90
N GLY A 462 -0.82 46.55 1.83
CA GLY A 462 0.00 45.70 2.71
C GLY A 462 -0.88 44.90 3.68
N ILE A 463 -1.60 45.61 4.56
CA ILE A 463 -2.59 45.01 5.46
C ILE A 463 -3.94 45.71 5.30
N HIS A 464 -4.98 44.94 4.99
CA HIS A 464 -6.32 45.43 4.68
C HIS A 464 -7.39 44.76 5.55
N LEU A 465 -8.21 45.56 6.23
CA LEU A 465 -9.41 45.11 6.95
C LEU A 465 -10.66 45.72 6.31
N TYR A 466 -11.62 44.88 5.91
CA TYR A 466 -12.82 45.31 5.19
C TYR A 466 -14.11 44.60 5.63
N SER A 467 -15.25 45.26 5.43
CA SER A 467 -16.62 44.72 5.58
C SER A 467 -16.89 44.08 6.94
N SER A 468 -16.98 44.88 8.00
CA SER A 468 -17.33 44.41 9.36
C SER A 468 -16.29 43.48 10.02
N SER A 469 -15.01 43.69 9.72
CA SER A 469 -13.88 43.06 10.41
C SER A 469 -13.57 43.77 11.74
N ASN A 470 -14.40 43.53 12.76
CA ASN A 470 -14.36 44.24 14.05
C ASN A 470 -13.40 43.60 15.07
N ASN A 471 -12.97 44.38 16.06
CA ASN A 471 -12.17 43.92 17.22
C ASN A 471 -10.88 43.16 16.86
N ASN A 472 -10.25 43.50 15.73
CA ASN A 472 -8.97 42.92 15.34
C ASN A 472 -7.81 43.64 16.04
N THR A 473 -6.83 42.87 16.53
CA THR A 473 -5.60 43.41 17.16
C THR A 473 -4.48 43.44 16.13
N ILE A 474 -3.98 44.62 15.78
CA ILE A 474 -2.90 44.81 14.79
C ILE A 474 -1.70 45.45 15.49
N THR A 475 -0.64 44.68 15.75
CA THR A 475 0.50 45.13 16.57
C THR A 475 1.85 44.83 15.92
N ASN A 476 2.81 45.75 15.96
CA ASN A 476 4.19 45.53 15.49
C ASN A 476 4.32 45.04 14.04
N ASN A 477 3.40 45.42 13.15
CA ASN A 477 3.49 45.05 11.74
C ASN A 477 4.20 46.14 10.93
N THR A 478 4.86 45.73 9.85
CA THR A 478 5.51 46.62 8.88
C THR A 478 4.83 46.49 7.52
N ALA A 479 4.42 47.60 6.91
CA ALA A 479 3.85 47.60 5.56
C ALA A 479 4.37 48.82 4.78
N ASN A 480 5.40 48.59 3.97
CA ASN A 480 6.12 49.61 3.19
C ASN A 480 5.98 49.37 1.69
N ASN A 481 6.20 50.41 0.88
CA ASN A 481 6.25 50.33 -0.58
C ASN A 481 5.01 49.67 -1.21
N SER A 482 3.87 49.72 -0.54
CA SER A 482 2.57 49.31 -1.07
C SER A 482 1.78 50.56 -1.44
N SER A 483 0.81 50.48 -2.37
CA SER A 483 0.02 51.68 -2.73
C SER A 483 -0.68 52.27 -1.51
N THR A 484 -1.16 51.40 -0.61
CA THR A 484 -1.53 51.73 0.76
C THR A 484 -0.88 50.73 1.72
N GLY A 485 -0.07 51.19 2.67
CA GLY A 485 0.55 50.28 3.65
C GLY A 485 -0.49 49.58 4.53
N PHE A 486 -1.30 50.38 5.25
CA PHE A 486 -2.40 49.90 6.09
C PHE A 486 -3.72 50.54 5.67
N PHE A 487 -4.75 49.74 5.40
CA PHE A 487 -6.06 50.23 5.00
C PHE A 487 -7.17 49.59 5.85
N TYR A 488 -7.95 50.44 6.54
CA TYR A 488 -8.98 50.02 7.49
C TYR A 488 -10.31 50.67 7.15
N ILE A 489 -11.31 49.87 6.78
CA ILE A 489 -12.69 50.34 6.63
C ILE A 489 -13.48 49.81 7.83
N LEU A 490 -13.65 50.67 8.83
CA LEU A 490 -14.55 50.42 9.95
C LEU A 490 -16.00 50.51 9.43
N PRO A 491 -16.90 49.58 9.80
CA PRO A 491 -18.31 49.76 9.50
C PRO A 491 -18.81 51.06 10.13
N GLN A 492 -19.70 51.78 9.43
CA GLN A 492 -20.44 52.89 10.02
C GLN A 492 -21.07 52.40 11.33
N ALA A 493 -20.91 53.16 12.41
CA ALA A 493 -21.69 52.97 13.62
C ALA A 493 -23.17 53.01 13.21
N THR A 494 -23.86 51.88 13.27
CA THR A 494 -25.33 51.90 13.25
C THR A 494 -25.75 52.57 14.54
N SER A 495 -26.30 53.78 14.39
CA SER A 495 -26.84 54.64 15.44
C SER A 495 -27.85 53.96 16.34
#